data_AF-A0A962TKK5-F1
#
_entry.id   AF-A0A962TKK5-F1
#
_cell.length_a   1.000
_cell.length_b   1.000
_cell.length_c   1.000
_cell.angle_alpha   90.00
_cell.angle_beta   90.00
_cell.angle_gamma   90.00
#
_symmetry.space_group_name_H-M   'P 1'
#
loop_
_entity.id
_entity.type
_entity.pdbx_description
1 polymer ?
#
loop_
_entity_poly.entity_id
_entity_poly.type
_entity_poly.pdbx_seq_one_letter_code
_entity_poly.pdbx_strand_id
1 'polypeptide(L)'
;MRYLWHLIFLLACVLSFSAHAFEDTPLAVAAAQYLQSIRDGRDPAGQAAPALLRQAEQQAQKKNWADAITSYEMAILAGADQTATWLVLSQVWQTQAQRQEQSNVNYAIRQRSRERMQQSAWNALQAARVPLERARALFRLGELYDRSQEPKKAIAAYREALEFEDNARIAKRYQELIDANAFQIKGVSVESDSATPKVCLSFSDDLAKGRQLHYEDYLVIEPAIQPVVTPEAQQLCVEGVSHGQSYVIKARAGIPASNGEKTRVPQEFTAKVEDRKPTLGFRGAAYVLPKTGNQQLPLTSVNLAEAQLRVLRINDRNLLPEITRDRITHLLDGYDLNAITKNSGEQVWEGTLTLASSERNQEVTTALPVSEILHDPQPGIYIVVAQPASKDPDNKWESQATQWLVVSDLGLFTMRGNDGLHVFVRSLSNAQPLAGVTLRLYARNNGELGAVTTDAQGYARLDPGLLRGDGGREPAALMAFGQGDYNFLDLTQPAFDLSDRGVEGRAAP
;
A
#
# COMPACT_ATOMS: atom_id res chain seq x y z
N MET A 1 -3.76 -30.83 -62.28
CA MET A 1 -4.61 -30.09 -61.31
C MET A 1 -3.79 -29.73 -60.06
N ARG A 2 -2.81 -28.81 -60.21
CA ARG A 2 -1.85 -28.42 -59.17
C ARG A 2 -1.42 -26.95 -59.40
N TYR A 3 -2.37 -26.03 -59.47
CA TYR A 3 -2.09 -24.58 -59.58
C TYR A 3 -3.24 -23.73 -59.03
N LEU A 4 -3.82 -24.12 -57.89
CA LEU A 4 -4.92 -23.35 -57.27
C LEU A 4 -4.83 -23.25 -55.74
N TRP A 5 -3.62 -23.35 -55.19
CA TRP A 5 -3.38 -23.29 -53.73
C TRP A 5 -2.30 -22.30 -53.30
N HIS A 6 -1.84 -21.43 -54.22
CA HIS A 6 -0.83 -20.41 -53.93
C HIS A 6 -1.32 -18.97 -54.05
N LEU A 7 -2.62 -18.73 -54.26
CA LEU A 7 -3.17 -17.37 -54.37
C LEU A 7 -3.97 -16.88 -53.14
N ILE A 8 -4.16 -17.71 -52.11
CA ILE A 8 -4.94 -17.35 -50.90
C ILE A 8 -4.04 -17.06 -49.68
N PHE A 9 -2.73 -17.31 -49.77
CA PHE A 9 -1.78 -17.05 -48.67
C PHE A 9 -0.95 -15.76 -48.80
N LEU A 10 -1.23 -14.93 -49.82
CA LEU A 10 -0.48 -13.70 -50.12
C LEU A 10 -1.30 -12.41 -49.94
N LEU A 11 -2.42 -12.50 -49.20
CA LEU A 11 -3.25 -11.35 -48.84
C LEU A 11 -3.60 -11.33 -47.33
N ALA A 12 -2.65 -11.77 -46.48
CA ALA A 12 -2.80 -11.76 -45.02
C ALA A 12 -1.58 -11.11 -44.30
N CYS A 13 -0.81 -10.26 -44.99
CA CYS A 13 0.37 -9.58 -44.43
C CYS A 13 0.34 -8.04 -44.51
N VAL A 14 -0.84 -7.41 -44.66
CA VAL A 14 -0.94 -5.94 -44.56
C VAL A 14 -2.17 -5.53 -43.74
N LEU A 15 -2.24 -6.03 -42.51
CA LEU A 15 -2.99 -5.36 -41.44
C LEU A 15 -2.19 -5.49 -40.14
N SER A 16 -0.96 -4.96 -40.16
CA SER A 16 -0.44 -4.36 -38.95
C SER A 16 -1.38 -3.21 -38.62
N PHE A 17 -2.37 -3.45 -37.76
CA PHE A 17 -2.96 -2.36 -37.02
C PHE A 17 -1.79 -1.70 -36.28
N SER A 18 -1.32 -0.57 -36.80
CA SER A 18 -0.42 0.30 -36.06
C SER A 18 -1.17 0.67 -34.78
N ALA A 19 -0.88 -0.03 -33.69
CA ALA A 19 -1.25 0.42 -32.36
C ALA A 19 -0.83 1.88 -32.26
N HIS A 20 -1.78 2.76 -31.97
CA HIS A 20 -1.51 4.17 -31.85
C HIS A 20 -0.44 4.37 -30.77
N ALA A 21 0.65 5.09 -31.07
CA ALA A 21 1.75 5.26 -30.12
C ALA A 21 1.35 6.17 -28.94
N PHE A 22 0.30 6.98 -29.12
CA PHE A 22 -0.31 7.84 -28.12
C PHE A 22 -1.66 7.27 -27.63
N GLU A 23 -1.71 6.92 -26.35
CA GLU A 23 -2.91 6.46 -25.64
C GLU A 23 -3.16 7.31 -24.39
N ASP A 24 -4.41 7.74 -24.18
CA ASP A 24 -4.90 8.34 -22.93
C ASP A 24 -6.30 7.78 -22.65
N THR A 25 -6.35 6.57 -22.07
CA THR A 25 -7.60 5.83 -21.81
C THR A 25 -8.59 6.63 -20.95
N PRO A 26 -8.18 7.30 -19.85
CA PRO A 26 -9.09 8.16 -19.10
C PRO A 26 -9.72 9.26 -19.96
N LEU A 27 -8.95 9.96 -20.80
CA LEU A 27 -9.50 10.97 -21.70
C LEU A 27 -10.41 10.35 -22.77
N ALA A 28 -10.05 9.17 -23.29
CA ALA A 28 -10.86 8.46 -24.28
C ALA A 28 -12.27 8.15 -23.77
N VAL A 29 -12.36 7.62 -22.55
CA VAL A 29 -13.65 7.34 -21.89
C VAL A 29 -14.45 8.63 -21.68
N ALA A 30 -13.80 9.68 -21.17
CA ALA A 30 -14.47 10.96 -20.93
C ALA A 30 -14.96 11.63 -22.23
N ALA A 31 -14.21 11.49 -23.33
CA ALA A 31 -14.57 12.03 -24.64
C ALA A 31 -15.75 11.29 -25.27
N ALA A 32 -15.82 9.96 -25.09
CA ALA A 32 -16.98 9.16 -25.48
C ALA A 32 -18.24 9.55 -24.69
N GLN A 33 -18.11 9.74 -23.37
CA GLN A 33 -19.21 10.23 -22.52
C GLN A 33 -19.68 11.62 -22.93
N TYR A 34 -18.76 12.50 -23.36
CA TYR A 34 -19.14 13.81 -23.89
C TYR A 34 -19.97 13.69 -25.16
N LEU A 35 -19.50 12.91 -26.13
CA LEU A 35 -20.26 12.67 -27.37
C LEU A 35 -21.65 12.12 -27.07
N GLN A 36 -21.75 11.19 -26.10
CA GLN A 36 -23.04 10.67 -25.66
C GLN A 36 -23.93 11.77 -25.05
N SER A 37 -23.38 12.64 -24.20
CA SER A 37 -24.15 13.76 -23.64
C SER A 37 -24.63 14.78 -24.68
N ILE A 38 -23.91 14.91 -25.80
CA ILE A 38 -24.38 15.71 -26.94
C ILE A 38 -25.59 15.02 -27.58
N ARG A 39 -25.50 13.71 -27.85
CA ARG A 39 -26.59 12.91 -28.44
C ARG A 39 -27.86 12.94 -27.59
N ASP A 40 -27.72 12.90 -26.26
CA ASP A 40 -28.85 12.89 -25.34
C ASP A 40 -29.44 14.29 -25.10
N GLY A 41 -28.64 15.34 -25.27
CA GLY A 41 -28.96 16.70 -24.82
C GLY A 41 -29.12 17.76 -25.92
N ARG A 42 -28.99 17.40 -27.19
CA ARG A 42 -29.12 18.31 -28.34
C ARG A 42 -30.05 17.73 -29.39
N ASP A 43 -30.79 18.62 -30.04
CA ASP A 43 -31.66 18.28 -31.17
C ASP A 43 -31.39 19.30 -32.29
N PRO A 44 -30.85 18.87 -33.45
CA PRO A 44 -30.70 19.73 -34.63
C PRO A 44 -32.03 20.27 -35.18
N ALA A 45 -33.18 19.74 -34.75
CA ALA A 45 -34.52 20.10 -35.19
C ALA A 45 -34.66 20.08 -36.73
N GLY A 46 -34.01 19.09 -37.38
CA GLY A 46 -34.00 18.93 -38.83
C GLY A 46 -33.10 19.92 -39.60
N GLN A 47 -32.34 20.78 -38.92
CA GLN A 47 -31.39 21.68 -39.59
C GLN A 47 -30.18 20.92 -40.16
N ALA A 48 -29.76 21.30 -41.37
CA ALA A 48 -28.60 20.70 -42.02
C ALA A 48 -27.28 21.14 -41.37
N ALA A 49 -26.31 20.22 -41.26
CA ALA A 49 -24.98 20.47 -40.70
C ALA A 49 -24.30 21.77 -41.21
N PRO A 50 -24.25 22.08 -42.52
CA PRO A 50 -23.63 23.31 -43.02
C PRO A 50 -24.33 24.61 -42.58
N ALA A 51 -25.64 24.57 -42.29
CA ALA A 51 -26.35 25.72 -41.74
C ALA A 51 -25.96 25.96 -40.28
N LEU A 52 -25.91 24.88 -39.49
CA LEU A 52 -25.52 24.91 -38.08
C LEU A 52 -24.06 25.34 -37.88
N LEU A 53 -23.14 24.91 -38.75
CA LEU A 53 -21.74 25.37 -38.73
C LEU A 53 -21.64 26.88 -38.99
N ARG A 54 -22.32 27.40 -40.01
CA ARG A 54 -22.35 28.84 -40.29
C ARG A 54 -22.94 29.64 -39.13
N GLN A 55 -23.99 29.11 -38.49
CA GLN A 55 -24.57 29.72 -37.29
C GLN A 55 -23.55 29.72 -36.14
N ALA A 56 -22.83 28.62 -35.91
CA ALA A 56 -21.80 28.52 -34.90
C ALA A 56 -20.68 29.54 -35.10
N GLU A 57 -20.19 29.69 -36.33
CA GLU A 57 -19.20 30.69 -36.72
C GLU A 57 -19.69 32.12 -36.49
N GLN A 58 -20.93 32.43 -36.88
CA GLN A 58 -21.53 33.75 -36.63
C GLN A 58 -21.65 34.07 -35.14
N GLN A 59 -22.03 33.10 -34.31
CA GLN A 59 -22.09 33.27 -32.86
C GLN A 59 -20.70 33.46 -32.25
N ALA A 60 -19.71 32.70 -32.73
CA ALA A 60 -18.31 32.86 -32.33
C ALA A 60 -17.77 34.26 -32.69
N GLN A 61 -18.04 34.77 -33.89
CA GLN A 61 -17.67 36.13 -34.30
C GLN A 61 -18.31 37.21 -33.41
N LYS A 62 -19.55 36.99 -32.98
CA LYS A 62 -20.26 37.85 -32.00
C LYS A 62 -19.77 37.65 -30.56
N LYS A 63 -18.80 36.76 -30.31
CA LYS A 63 -18.30 36.37 -28.98
C LYS A 63 -19.36 35.73 -28.07
N ASN A 64 -20.44 35.20 -28.67
CA ASN A 64 -21.48 34.42 -28.01
C ASN A 64 -21.07 32.95 -27.95
N TRP A 65 -20.06 32.64 -27.13
CA TRP A 65 -19.40 31.33 -27.14
C TRP A 65 -20.32 30.17 -26.71
N ALA A 66 -21.26 30.38 -25.79
CA ALA A 66 -22.21 29.35 -25.36
C ALA A 66 -23.14 28.91 -26.53
N ASP A 67 -23.63 29.88 -27.29
CA ASP A 67 -24.47 29.61 -28.47
C ASP A 67 -23.65 29.02 -29.62
N ALA A 68 -22.40 29.45 -29.76
CA ALA A 68 -21.46 28.87 -30.73
C ALA A 68 -21.21 27.39 -30.41
N ILE A 69 -20.89 27.05 -29.16
CA ILE A 69 -20.74 25.66 -28.68
C ILE A 69 -21.97 24.84 -29.01
N THR A 70 -23.16 25.34 -28.62
CA THR A 70 -24.42 24.63 -28.84
C THR A 70 -24.65 24.37 -30.34
N SER A 71 -24.33 25.35 -31.19
CA SER A 71 -24.47 25.23 -32.65
C SER A 71 -23.47 24.23 -33.25
N TYR A 72 -22.22 24.19 -32.76
CA TYR A 72 -21.25 23.16 -33.15
C TYR A 72 -21.68 21.76 -32.70
N GLU A 73 -22.18 21.60 -31.47
CA GLU A 73 -22.68 20.32 -30.95
C GLU A 73 -23.88 19.80 -31.78
N MET A 74 -24.81 20.68 -32.15
CA MET A 74 -25.92 20.33 -33.06
C MET A 74 -25.42 19.98 -34.47
N ALA A 75 -24.42 20.71 -34.99
CA ALA A 75 -23.85 20.41 -36.29
C ALA A 75 -23.23 19.00 -36.33
N ILE A 76 -22.54 18.60 -35.26
CA ILE A 76 -21.96 17.25 -35.11
C ILE A 76 -23.07 16.19 -35.19
N LEU A 77 -24.19 16.37 -34.49
CA LEU A 77 -25.34 15.45 -34.61
C LEU A 77 -25.98 15.44 -35.99
N ALA A 78 -25.98 16.57 -36.69
CA ALA A 78 -26.48 16.71 -38.05
C ALA A 78 -25.50 16.18 -39.13
N GLY A 79 -24.42 15.49 -38.73
CA GLY A 79 -23.47 14.84 -39.65
C GLY A 79 -22.15 15.58 -39.86
N ALA A 80 -21.88 16.68 -39.14
CA ALA A 80 -20.59 17.38 -39.19
C ALA A 80 -19.53 16.78 -38.24
N ASP A 81 -19.55 15.47 -38.02
CA ASP A 81 -18.65 14.71 -37.13
C ASP A 81 -17.26 14.48 -37.76
N GLN A 82 -16.62 15.58 -38.18
CA GLN A 82 -15.30 15.59 -38.83
C GLN A 82 -14.27 16.28 -37.93
N THR A 83 -12.99 15.93 -38.09
CA THR A 83 -11.88 16.47 -37.28
C THR A 83 -11.87 17.99 -37.20
N ALA A 84 -12.12 18.68 -38.32
CA ALA A 84 -12.15 20.14 -38.34
C ALA A 84 -13.20 20.74 -37.39
N THR A 85 -14.40 20.16 -37.33
CA THR A 85 -15.48 20.64 -36.44
C THR A 85 -15.09 20.47 -34.98
N TRP A 86 -14.53 19.32 -34.62
CA TRP A 86 -14.09 19.04 -33.25
C TRP A 86 -12.89 19.87 -32.81
N LEU A 87 -11.93 20.14 -33.72
CA LEU A 87 -10.81 21.05 -33.45
C LEU A 87 -11.30 22.46 -33.13
N VAL A 88 -12.24 22.97 -33.93
CA VAL A 88 -12.84 24.29 -33.69
C VAL A 88 -13.64 24.28 -32.40
N LEU A 89 -14.43 23.24 -32.12
CA LEU A 89 -15.16 23.10 -30.86
C LEU A 89 -14.22 23.09 -29.64
N SER A 90 -13.08 22.38 -29.73
CA SER A 90 -12.03 22.43 -28.71
C SER A 90 -11.48 23.85 -28.50
N GLN A 91 -11.27 24.61 -29.58
CA GLN A 91 -10.80 25.99 -29.51
C GLN A 91 -11.85 26.92 -28.87
N VAL A 92 -13.13 26.75 -29.20
CA VAL A 92 -14.21 27.54 -28.62
C VAL A 92 -14.37 27.24 -27.14
N TRP A 93 -14.30 25.97 -26.72
CA TRP A 93 -14.31 25.59 -25.31
C TRP A 93 -13.12 26.19 -24.54
N GLN A 94 -11.93 26.24 -25.15
CA GLN A 94 -10.77 26.90 -24.55
C GLN A 94 -11.02 28.40 -24.32
N THR A 95 -11.53 29.11 -25.33
CA THR A 95 -11.83 30.54 -25.19
C THR A 95 -12.90 30.78 -24.13
N GLN A 96 -13.91 29.90 -24.04
CA GLN A 96 -14.93 29.95 -23.00
C GLN A 96 -14.32 29.74 -21.61
N ALA A 97 -13.45 28.74 -21.44
CA ALA A 97 -12.77 28.47 -20.17
C ALA A 97 -11.91 29.66 -19.72
N GLN A 98 -11.13 30.27 -20.63
CA GLN A 98 -10.30 31.44 -20.34
C GLN A 98 -11.12 32.66 -19.90
N ARG A 99 -12.27 32.91 -20.54
CA ARG A 99 -13.18 33.98 -20.11
C ARG A 99 -13.76 33.71 -18.72
N GLN A 100 -14.11 32.46 -18.46
CA GLN A 100 -14.66 32.07 -17.16
C GLN A 100 -13.63 32.22 -16.04
N GLU A 101 -12.34 32.02 -16.31
CA GLU A 101 -11.25 32.27 -15.35
C GLU A 101 -11.15 33.74 -14.92
N GLN A 102 -11.45 34.67 -15.84
CA GLN A 102 -11.44 36.11 -15.58
C GLN A 102 -12.73 36.63 -14.93
N SER A 103 -13.66 35.74 -14.59
CA SER A 103 -14.98 36.08 -14.06
C SER A 103 -15.28 35.27 -12.80
N ASN A 104 -16.23 35.73 -11.99
CA ASN A 104 -16.64 35.04 -10.76
C ASN A 104 -17.65 33.90 -11.05
N VAL A 105 -17.25 32.94 -11.90
CA VAL A 105 -18.07 31.79 -12.30
C VAL A 105 -17.74 30.58 -11.40
N ASN A 106 -18.76 29.80 -11.06
CA ASN A 106 -18.64 28.59 -10.24
C ASN A 106 -17.52 27.65 -10.75
N TYR A 107 -16.72 27.11 -9.83
CA TYR A 107 -15.66 26.15 -10.09
C TYR A 107 -16.10 24.98 -10.98
N ALA A 108 -17.28 24.38 -10.74
CA ALA A 108 -17.78 23.24 -11.50
C ALA A 108 -18.00 23.57 -12.99
N ILE A 109 -18.42 24.80 -13.30
CA ILE A 109 -18.61 25.26 -14.68
C ILE A 109 -17.25 25.45 -15.36
N ARG A 110 -16.27 26.01 -14.64
CA ARG A 110 -14.90 26.17 -15.15
C ARG A 110 -14.22 24.84 -15.45
N GLN A 111 -14.33 23.88 -14.53
CA GLN A 111 -13.78 22.53 -14.75
C GLN A 111 -14.43 21.86 -15.95
N ARG A 112 -15.76 21.90 -16.05
CA ARG A 112 -16.47 21.35 -17.20
C ARG A 112 -15.99 21.93 -18.53
N SER A 113 -15.79 23.25 -18.63
CA SER A 113 -15.28 23.87 -19.86
C SER A 113 -13.87 23.39 -20.22
N ARG A 114 -12.99 23.22 -19.22
CA ARG A 114 -11.63 22.69 -19.40
C ARG A 114 -11.64 21.22 -19.84
N GLU A 115 -12.51 20.41 -19.24
CA GLU A 115 -12.71 19.01 -19.62
C GLU A 115 -13.26 18.89 -21.05
N ARG A 116 -14.32 19.65 -21.40
CA ARG A 116 -14.91 19.63 -22.76
C ARG A 116 -13.90 20.04 -23.84
N MET A 117 -12.99 20.96 -23.52
CA MET A 117 -11.91 21.35 -24.42
C MET A 117 -10.99 20.17 -24.78
N GLN A 118 -10.55 19.38 -23.79
CA GLN A 118 -9.70 18.20 -24.01
C GLN A 118 -10.50 17.07 -24.69
N GLN A 119 -11.73 16.82 -24.25
CA GLN A 119 -12.62 15.80 -24.82
C GLN A 119 -12.92 16.08 -26.29
N SER A 120 -13.13 17.35 -26.67
CA SER A 120 -13.33 17.75 -28.07
C SER A 120 -12.07 17.50 -28.91
N ALA A 121 -10.88 17.79 -28.37
CA ALA A 121 -9.62 17.53 -29.08
C ALA A 121 -9.40 16.02 -29.28
N TRP A 122 -9.74 15.19 -28.30
CA TRP A 122 -9.72 13.73 -28.44
C TRP A 122 -10.73 13.24 -29.49
N ASN A 123 -11.97 13.73 -29.48
CA ASN A 123 -12.95 13.38 -30.50
C ASN A 123 -12.50 13.82 -31.90
N ALA A 124 -11.73 14.92 -32.02
CA ALA A 124 -11.10 15.31 -33.28
C ALA A 124 -10.11 14.25 -33.79
N LEU A 125 -9.32 13.66 -32.88
CA LEU A 125 -8.39 12.58 -33.18
C LEU A 125 -9.13 11.31 -33.65
N GLN A 126 -10.25 10.98 -32.98
CA GLN A 126 -11.09 9.83 -33.35
C GLN A 126 -11.81 10.02 -34.69
N ALA A 127 -12.18 11.25 -35.02
CA ALA A 127 -12.81 11.59 -36.30
C ALA A 127 -11.84 11.62 -37.49
N ALA A 128 -10.53 11.62 -37.24
CA ALA A 128 -9.50 11.77 -38.28
C ALA A 128 -9.49 10.57 -39.23
N ARG A 129 -9.51 10.85 -40.54
CA ARG A 129 -9.51 9.83 -41.60
C ARG A 129 -8.23 9.82 -42.42
N VAL A 130 -7.43 10.89 -42.35
CA VAL A 130 -6.16 11.02 -43.07
C VAL A 130 -5.01 11.44 -42.14
N PRO A 131 -3.73 11.14 -42.49
CA PRO A 131 -2.58 11.45 -41.62
C PRO A 131 -2.50 12.92 -41.18
N LEU A 132 -2.80 13.85 -42.08
CA LEU A 132 -2.76 15.29 -41.77
C LEU A 132 -3.82 15.73 -40.74
N GLU A 133 -5.02 15.14 -40.78
CA GLU A 133 -6.05 15.40 -39.77
C GLU A 133 -5.63 14.86 -38.40
N ARG A 134 -5.02 13.66 -38.39
CA ARG A 134 -4.47 13.04 -37.20
C ARG A 134 -3.39 13.91 -36.57
N ALA A 135 -2.44 14.40 -37.38
CA ALA A 135 -1.37 15.30 -36.95
C ALA A 135 -1.94 16.55 -36.24
N ARG A 136 -2.92 17.21 -36.86
CA ARG A 136 -3.57 18.42 -36.30
C ARG A 136 -4.28 18.15 -34.97
N ALA A 137 -4.97 17.03 -34.84
CA ALA A 137 -5.60 16.62 -33.59
C ALA A 137 -4.57 16.34 -32.49
N LEU A 138 -3.47 15.66 -32.82
CA LEU A 138 -2.38 15.39 -31.88
C LEU A 138 -1.61 16.66 -31.50
N PHE A 139 -1.36 17.59 -32.42
CA PHE A 139 -0.80 18.91 -32.08
C PHE A 139 -1.68 19.65 -31.10
N ARG A 140 -3.00 19.65 -31.31
CA ARG A 140 -3.96 20.27 -30.38
C ARG A 140 -3.90 19.62 -29.00
N LEU A 141 -3.94 18.29 -28.92
CA LEU A 141 -3.82 17.56 -27.66
C LEU A 141 -2.50 17.87 -26.95
N GLY A 142 -1.37 17.83 -27.68
CA GLY A 142 -0.05 18.16 -27.14
C GLY A 142 0.02 19.57 -26.56
N GLU A 143 -0.54 20.58 -27.24
CA GLU A 143 -0.62 21.95 -26.73
C GLU A 143 -1.47 22.08 -25.47
N LEU A 144 -2.56 21.31 -25.38
CA LEU A 144 -3.42 21.29 -24.20
C LEU A 144 -2.72 20.64 -23.00
N TYR A 145 -2.00 19.54 -23.22
CA TYR A 145 -1.22 18.88 -22.16
C TYR A 145 -0.02 19.70 -21.70
N ASP A 146 0.68 20.36 -22.62
CA ASP A 146 1.79 21.26 -22.29
C ASP A 146 1.29 22.41 -21.39
N ARG A 147 0.13 23.00 -21.72
CA ARG A 147 -0.52 24.03 -20.91
C ARG A 147 -1.02 23.53 -19.56
N SER A 148 -1.49 22.28 -19.47
CA SER A 148 -1.93 21.67 -18.22
C SER A 148 -0.78 21.14 -17.35
N GLN A 149 0.47 21.37 -17.75
CA GLN A 149 1.67 20.86 -17.08
C GLN A 149 1.71 19.32 -17.01
N GLU A 150 1.26 18.67 -18.08
CA GLU A 150 1.33 17.21 -18.28
C GLU A 150 2.40 16.88 -19.35
N PRO A 151 3.70 17.10 -19.07
CA PRO A 151 4.75 17.04 -20.08
C PRO A 151 4.88 15.66 -20.74
N LYS A 152 4.67 14.57 -20.00
CA LYS A 152 4.74 13.20 -20.55
C LYS A 152 3.71 12.98 -21.66
N LYS A 153 2.47 13.44 -21.45
CA LYS A 153 1.41 13.34 -22.46
C LYS A 153 1.66 14.30 -23.63
N ALA A 154 2.14 15.51 -23.34
CA ALA A 154 2.51 16.47 -24.38
C ALA A 154 3.61 15.94 -25.29
N ILE A 155 4.69 15.38 -24.73
CA ILE A 155 5.80 14.76 -25.45
C ILE A 155 5.28 13.59 -26.30
N ALA A 156 4.47 12.70 -25.73
CA ALA A 156 3.93 11.55 -26.47
C ALA A 156 3.04 11.98 -27.66
N ALA A 157 2.15 12.97 -27.46
CA ALA A 157 1.30 13.50 -28.51
C ALA A 157 2.11 14.21 -29.61
N TYR A 158 3.07 15.05 -29.24
CA TYR A 158 3.93 15.74 -30.21
C TYR A 158 4.83 14.78 -31.00
N ARG A 159 5.39 13.76 -30.35
CA ARG A 159 6.20 12.72 -31.00
C ARG A 159 5.42 12.08 -32.14
N GLU A 160 4.21 11.58 -31.85
CA GLU A 160 3.38 10.93 -32.87
C GLU A 160 2.91 11.94 -33.93
N ALA A 161 2.55 13.17 -33.55
CA ALA A 161 2.12 14.18 -34.52
C ALA A 161 3.21 14.51 -35.56
N LEU A 162 4.46 14.60 -35.10
CA LEU A 162 5.63 14.91 -35.94
C LEU A 162 6.02 13.75 -36.87
N GLU A 163 5.49 12.54 -36.69
CA GLU A 163 5.63 11.45 -37.67
C GLU A 163 4.74 11.67 -38.90
N PHE A 164 3.68 12.48 -38.78
CA PHE A 164 2.70 12.72 -39.84
C PHE A 164 2.82 14.09 -40.52
N GLU A 165 3.28 15.11 -39.81
CA GLU A 165 3.42 16.48 -40.33
C GLU A 165 4.63 17.19 -39.70
N ASP A 166 5.52 17.74 -40.54
CA ASP A 166 6.62 18.57 -40.07
C ASP A 166 6.11 19.95 -39.60
N ASN A 167 6.36 20.30 -38.34
CA ASN A 167 6.03 21.61 -37.80
C ASN A 167 7.18 22.15 -36.94
N ALA A 168 7.93 23.13 -37.46
CA ALA A 168 9.12 23.65 -36.81
C ALA A 168 8.88 24.21 -35.39
N ARG A 169 7.70 24.83 -35.15
CA ARG A 169 7.34 25.36 -33.82
C ARG A 169 7.12 24.22 -32.83
N ILE A 170 6.36 23.21 -33.24
CA ILE A 170 6.08 22.05 -32.38
C ILE A 170 7.34 21.21 -32.18
N ALA A 171 8.15 20.99 -33.20
CA ALA A 171 9.42 20.29 -33.10
C ALA A 171 10.36 20.95 -32.10
N LYS A 172 10.47 22.29 -32.12
CA LYS A 172 11.24 23.04 -31.12
C LYS A 172 10.68 22.84 -29.71
N ARG A 173 9.37 23.01 -29.52
CA ARG A 173 8.73 22.86 -28.20
C ARG A 173 8.82 21.43 -27.67
N TYR A 174 8.67 20.44 -28.52
CA TYR A 174 8.87 19.03 -28.23
C TYR A 174 10.29 18.77 -27.70
N GLN A 175 11.31 19.32 -28.36
CA GLN A 175 12.70 19.21 -27.89
C GLN A 175 12.92 19.87 -26.53
N GLU A 176 12.39 21.10 -26.33
CA GLU A 176 12.45 21.79 -25.04
C GLU A 176 11.81 20.97 -23.90
N LEU A 177 10.65 20.36 -24.17
CA LEU A 177 9.96 19.50 -23.20
C LEU A 177 10.76 18.25 -22.89
N ILE A 178 11.32 17.59 -23.91
CA ILE A 178 12.16 16.43 -23.73
C ILE A 178 13.39 16.76 -22.87
N ASP A 179 14.06 17.87 -23.15
CA ASP A 179 15.29 18.22 -22.43
C ASP A 179 14.99 18.63 -20.98
N ALA A 180 13.88 19.34 -20.75
CA ALA A 180 13.45 19.72 -19.40
C ALA A 180 12.95 18.52 -18.57
N ASN A 181 12.47 17.46 -19.20
CA ASN A 181 11.88 16.29 -18.54
C ASN A 181 12.66 14.99 -18.79
N ALA A 182 13.91 15.10 -19.20
CA ALA A 182 14.72 13.95 -19.58
C ALA A 182 14.82 12.94 -18.43
N PHE A 183 14.66 11.66 -18.77
CA PHE A 183 14.87 10.56 -17.83
C PHE A 183 16.26 10.60 -17.19
N GLN A 184 16.30 10.71 -15.86
CA GLN A 184 17.54 10.92 -15.12
C GLN A 184 17.53 10.24 -13.75
N ILE A 185 18.72 9.96 -13.25
CA ILE A 185 18.95 9.56 -11.86
C ILE A 185 18.86 10.83 -11.00
N LYS A 186 17.99 10.81 -10.00
CA LYS A 186 17.72 11.89 -9.06
C LYS A 186 18.61 11.86 -7.82
N GLY A 187 19.13 10.69 -7.47
CA GLY A 187 20.03 10.54 -6.32
C GLY A 187 20.21 9.09 -5.91
N VAL A 188 20.87 8.91 -4.77
CA VAL A 188 21.12 7.62 -4.13
C VAL A 188 20.60 7.65 -2.69
N SER A 189 20.04 6.52 -2.25
CA SER A 189 19.62 6.28 -0.88
C SER A 189 20.16 4.93 -0.40
N VAL A 190 20.33 4.78 0.91
CA VAL A 190 20.91 3.59 1.51
C VAL A 190 19.99 3.08 2.61
N GLU A 191 19.66 1.80 2.54
CA GLU A 191 18.94 1.07 3.59
C GLU A 191 19.93 0.13 4.29
N SER A 192 20.36 0.52 5.50
CA SER A 192 21.45 -0.13 6.24
C SER A 192 21.01 -0.87 7.50
N ASP A 193 19.72 -0.84 7.86
CA ASP A 193 19.24 -1.43 9.11
C ASP A 193 18.77 -2.90 8.95
N SER A 194 18.51 -3.33 7.71
CA SER A 194 18.09 -4.70 7.38
C SER A 194 19.26 -5.69 7.50
N ALA A 195 18.95 -7.00 7.55
CA ALA A 195 19.99 -8.03 7.52
C ALA A 195 20.75 -8.05 6.19
N THR A 196 20.06 -7.70 5.09
CA THR A 196 20.60 -7.60 3.73
C THR A 196 20.50 -6.15 3.26
N PRO A 197 21.51 -5.31 3.54
CA PRO A 197 21.45 -3.89 3.24
C PRO A 197 21.42 -3.67 1.73
N LYS A 198 20.83 -2.55 1.31
CA LYS A 198 20.74 -2.20 -0.11
C LYS A 198 21.03 -0.73 -0.36
N VAL A 199 21.58 -0.44 -1.53
CA VAL A 199 21.76 0.93 -2.05
C VAL A 199 20.85 1.13 -3.25
N CYS A 200 19.97 2.13 -3.21
CA CYS A 200 18.97 2.36 -4.25
C CYS A 200 19.22 3.68 -4.97
N LEU A 201 19.37 3.61 -6.29
CA LEU A 201 19.38 4.77 -7.18
C LEU A 201 17.94 5.17 -7.50
N SER A 202 17.58 6.42 -7.24
CA SER A 202 16.23 6.95 -7.52
C SER A 202 16.18 7.61 -8.89
N PHE A 203 15.12 7.39 -9.66
CA PHE A 203 14.94 7.90 -11.03
C PHE A 203 13.73 8.84 -11.12
N SER A 204 13.62 9.59 -12.22
CA SER A 204 12.47 10.46 -12.49
C SER A 204 11.21 9.72 -12.95
N ASP A 205 11.37 8.49 -13.42
CA ASP A 205 10.32 7.69 -14.06
C ASP A 205 10.49 6.21 -13.73
N ASP A 206 9.43 5.45 -13.95
CA ASP A 206 9.41 4.01 -13.73
C ASP A 206 10.37 3.31 -14.69
N LEU A 207 11.20 2.44 -14.15
CA LEU A 207 12.16 1.62 -14.88
C LEU A 207 11.45 0.59 -15.78
N ALA A 208 12.06 0.26 -16.91
CA ALA A 208 11.55 -0.76 -17.80
C ALA A 208 11.50 -2.14 -17.13
N LYS A 209 10.50 -2.95 -17.50
CA LYS A 209 10.40 -4.35 -17.06
C LYS A 209 10.52 -5.25 -18.28
N GLY A 210 11.48 -6.17 -18.26
CA GLY A 210 11.68 -7.12 -19.35
C GLY A 210 12.56 -8.29 -18.94
N ARG A 211 12.20 -9.51 -19.36
CA ARG A 211 12.94 -10.74 -19.00
C ARG A 211 14.37 -10.79 -19.53
N GLN A 212 14.69 -9.98 -20.54
CA GLN A 212 16.02 -9.89 -21.16
C GLN A 212 16.83 -8.69 -20.66
N LEU A 213 16.28 -7.92 -19.70
CA LEU A 213 16.92 -6.71 -19.21
C LEU A 213 17.74 -7.02 -17.97
N HIS A 214 19.06 -6.91 -18.12
CA HIS A 214 20.06 -7.11 -17.08
C HIS A 214 20.53 -5.73 -16.60
N TYR A 215 20.02 -5.28 -15.47
CA TYR A 215 20.33 -3.95 -14.94
C TYR A 215 21.77 -3.86 -14.39
N GLU A 216 22.32 -5.00 -13.99
CA GLU A 216 23.71 -5.20 -13.60
C GLU A 216 24.71 -4.71 -14.67
N ASP A 217 24.38 -4.83 -15.97
CA ASP A 217 25.26 -4.41 -17.08
C ASP A 217 25.45 -2.89 -17.16
N TYR A 218 24.54 -2.13 -16.55
CA TYR A 218 24.58 -0.67 -16.50
C TYR A 218 25.32 -0.13 -15.27
N LEU A 219 25.67 -0.98 -14.31
CA LEU A 219 26.28 -0.56 -13.05
C LEU A 219 27.71 -1.07 -12.95
N VAL A 220 28.60 -0.20 -12.47
CA VAL A 220 29.93 -0.60 -11.99
C VAL A 220 30.01 -0.20 -10.52
N ILE A 221 30.28 -1.16 -9.65
CA ILE A 221 30.30 -0.98 -8.20
C ILE A 221 31.72 -1.21 -7.71
N GLU A 222 32.24 -0.24 -6.95
CA GLU A 222 33.57 -0.28 -6.36
C GLU A 222 33.48 -0.15 -4.84
N PRO A 223 34.07 -1.07 -4.05
CA PRO A 223 34.78 -2.26 -4.49
C PRO A 223 33.85 -3.30 -5.13
N ALA A 224 34.41 -4.16 -5.98
CA ALA A 224 33.66 -5.14 -6.73
C ALA A 224 32.98 -6.16 -5.82
N ILE A 225 31.70 -6.43 -6.10
CA ILE A 225 30.86 -7.43 -5.42
C ILE A 225 30.10 -8.25 -6.47
N GLN A 226 29.37 -9.28 -6.04
CA GLN A 226 28.36 -9.97 -6.85
C GLN A 226 26.98 -9.44 -6.44
N PRO A 227 26.51 -8.32 -7.02
CA PRO A 227 25.28 -7.69 -6.58
C PRO A 227 24.06 -8.45 -7.11
N VAL A 228 22.95 -8.35 -6.37
CA VAL A 228 21.61 -8.58 -6.94
C VAL A 228 21.00 -7.21 -7.21
N VAL A 229 20.64 -6.96 -8.47
CA VAL A 229 20.11 -5.66 -8.90
C VAL A 229 18.63 -5.79 -9.23
N THR A 230 17.79 -5.12 -8.46
CA THR A 230 16.33 -5.27 -8.53
C THR A 230 15.68 -3.93 -8.88
N PRO A 231 14.88 -3.85 -9.97
CA PRO A 231 14.10 -2.66 -10.29
C PRO A 231 12.78 -2.63 -9.49
N GLU A 232 12.60 -1.59 -8.68
CA GLU A 232 11.43 -1.31 -7.86
C GLU A 232 10.80 0.03 -8.30
N ALA A 233 9.90 -0.02 -9.29
CA ALA A 233 9.28 1.17 -9.90
C ALA A 233 10.33 2.21 -10.35
N GLN A 234 10.51 3.29 -9.59
CA GLN A 234 11.46 4.39 -9.87
C GLN A 234 12.80 4.21 -9.16
N GLN A 235 13.06 3.05 -8.56
CA GLN A 235 14.29 2.75 -7.86
C GLN A 235 14.99 1.54 -8.46
N LEU A 236 16.31 1.63 -8.58
CA LEU A 236 17.16 0.48 -8.90
C LEU A 236 17.99 0.17 -7.67
N CYS A 237 17.65 -0.92 -6.98
CA CYS A 237 18.28 -1.30 -5.73
C CYS A 237 19.37 -2.35 -5.96
N VAL A 238 20.51 -2.14 -5.33
CA VAL A 238 21.69 -2.99 -5.36
C VAL A 238 21.83 -3.65 -3.98
N GLU A 239 21.61 -4.95 -3.95
CA GLU A 239 21.84 -5.82 -2.79
C GLU A 239 23.21 -6.50 -2.88
N GLY A 240 23.65 -7.14 -1.79
CA GLY A 240 24.97 -7.77 -1.69
C GLY A 240 26.08 -6.82 -1.23
N VAL A 241 25.71 -5.60 -0.82
CA VAL A 241 26.60 -4.67 -0.12
C VAL A 241 26.77 -5.07 1.35
N SER A 242 27.86 -4.63 1.96
CA SER A 242 28.20 -4.93 3.36
C SER A 242 28.01 -3.71 4.24
N HIS A 243 27.53 -3.94 5.47
CA HIS A 243 27.49 -2.92 6.51
C HIS A 243 28.88 -2.37 6.85
N GLY A 244 28.95 -1.11 7.26
CA GLY A 244 30.18 -0.42 7.64
C GLY A 244 31.11 -0.09 6.46
N GLN A 245 30.66 -0.28 5.22
CA GLN A 245 31.46 -0.15 4.01
C GLN A 245 30.93 0.96 3.09
N SER A 246 31.84 1.65 2.40
CA SER A 246 31.50 2.65 1.38
C SER A 246 31.66 2.07 -0.01
N TYR A 247 30.73 2.42 -0.89
CA TYR A 247 30.68 2.00 -2.29
C TYR A 247 30.60 3.21 -3.20
N VAL A 248 31.29 3.14 -4.34
CA VAL A 248 31.11 4.02 -5.49
C VAL A 248 30.29 3.26 -6.53
N ILE A 249 29.14 3.81 -6.90
CA ILE A 249 28.22 3.24 -7.90
C ILE A 249 28.26 4.14 -9.12
N LYS A 250 28.85 3.62 -10.21
CA LYS A 250 28.90 4.27 -11.51
C LYS A 250 27.78 3.71 -12.37
N ALA A 251 26.75 4.51 -12.59
CA ALA A 251 25.65 4.21 -13.49
C ALA A 251 26.00 4.68 -14.90
N ARG A 252 26.05 3.76 -15.85
CA ARG A 252 26.28 4.05 -17.27
C ARG A 252 25.07 4.74 -17.88
N ALA A 253 25.30 5.48 -18.97
CA ALA A 253 24.19 5.92 -19.83
C ALA A 253 23.48 4.71 -20.45
N GLY A 254 22.21 4.88 -20.81
CA GLY A 254 21.42 3.87 -21.51
C GLY A 254 20.41 3.10 -20.65
N ILE A 255 20.33 3.38 -19.35
CA ILE A 255 19.37 2.71 -18.44
C ILE A 255 17.95 3.01 -18.93
N PRO A 256 17.13 1.99 -19.24
CA PRO A 256 15.82 2.21 -19.86
C PRO A 256 14.70 2.41 -18.83
N ALA A 257 13.84 3.39 -19.13
CA ALA A 257 12.55 3.61 -18.50
C ALA A 257 11.44 2.83 -19.21
N SER A 258 10.32 2.61 -18.52
CA SER A 258 9.12 1.92 -19.00
C SER A 258 8.48 2.59 -20.22
N ASN A 259 8.65 3.91 -20.36
CA ASN A 259 8.16 4.71 -21.50
C ASN A 259 9.10 4.66 -22.73
N GLY A 260 10.20 3.90 -22.67
CA GLY A 260 11.17 3.76 -23.74
C GLY A 260 12.32 4.78 -23.72
N GLU A 261 12.28 5.80 -22.85
CA GLU A 261 13.42 6.70 -22.67
C GLU A 261 14.62 6.00 -22.03
N LYS A 262 15.80 6.60 -22.19
CA LYS A 262 17.05 6.10 -21.62
C LYS A 262 17.85 7.23 -20.97
N THR A 263 18.56 6.91 -19.88
CA THR A 263 19.50 7.87 -19.28
C THR A 263 20.56 8.27 -20.32
N ARG A 264 20.84 9.57 -20.42
CA ARG A 264 21.73 10.09 -21.49
C ARG A 264 23.19 10.16 -21.09
N VAL A 265 23.44 10.44 -19.82
CA VAL A 265 24.78 10.69 -19.29
C VAL A 265 25.09 9.67 -18.20
N PRO A 266 26.33 9.18 -18.12
CA PRO A 266 26.75 8.40 -16.97
C PRO A 266 26.77 9.29 -15.71
N GLN A 267 26.50 8.70 -14.56
CA GLN A 267 26.55 9.38 -13.26
C GLN A 267 27.25 8.49 -12.23
N GLU A 268 27.92 9.12 -11.27
CA GLU A 268 28.66 8.45 -10.21
C GLU A 268 28.10 8.89 -8.85
N PHE A 269 27.89 7.92 -7.96
CA PHE A 269 27.38 8.14 -6.62
C PHE A 269 28.25 7.45 -5.59
N THR A 270 28.54 8.12 -4.49
CA THR A 270 29.19 7.51 -3.33
C THR A 270 28.14 7.26 -2.25
N ALA A 271 28.05 6.02 -1.78
CA ALA A 271 27.11 5.58 -0.77
C ALA A 271 27.85 4.86 0.36
N LYS A 272 27.67 5.34 1.59
CA LYS A 272 28.17 4.65 2.78
C LYS A 272 27.04 3.82 3.37
N VAL A 273 27.24 2.50 3.43
CA VAL A 273 26.38 1.59 4.18
C VAL A 273 26.83 1.67 5.63
N GLU A 274 26.03 2.33 6.45
CA GLU A 274 26.29 2.40 7.87
C GLU A 274 26.12 1.03 8.52
N ASP A 275 26.59 0.93 9.75
CA ASP A 275 26.31 -0.24 10.56
C ASP A 275 24.86 -0.25 11.01
N ARG A 276 24.34 -1.46 11.23
CA ARG A 276 22.98 -1.62 11.74
C ARG A 276 22.87 -0.91 13.07
N LYS A 277 21.80 -0.13 13.23
CA LYS A 277 21.50 0.43 14.55
C LYS A 277 21.37 -0.71 15.57
N PRO A 278 21.77 -0.47 16.83
CA PRO A 278 21.54 -1.45 17.88
C PRO A 278 20.05 -1.74 18.04
N THR A 279 19.65 -3.00 17.93
CA THR A 279 18.26 -3.42 18.06
C THR A 279 18.12 -4.56 19.04
N LEU A 280 16.93 -4.67 19.63
CA LEU A 280 16.56 -5.66 20.63
C LEU A 280 15.08 -5.99 20.44
N GLY A 281 14.70 -7.26 20.48
CA GLY A 281 13.32 -7.68 20.22
C GLY A 281 12.99 -9.09 20.67
N PHE A 282 11.73 -9.35 20.99
CA PHE A 282 11.21 -10.70 21.21
C PHE A 282 10.58 -11.26 19.93
N ARG A 283 10.50 -12.59 19.83
CA ARG A 283 9.81 -13.26 18.71
C ARG A 283 8.32 -13.44 19.02
N GLY A 284 7.49 -12.51 18.54
CA GLY A 284 6.02 -12.55 18.66
C GLY A 284 5.47 -11.70 19.82
N ALA A 285 4.14 -11.53 19.87
CA ALA A 285 3.49 -10.61 20.82
C ALA A 285 3.06 -11.27 22.15
N ALA A 286 2.65 -12.54 22.13
CA ALA A 286 2.17 -13.26 23.32
C ALA A 286 2.73 -14.69 23.37
N TYR A 287 3.18 -15.11 24.55
CA TYR A 287 3.76 -16.43 24.80
C TYR A 287 3.05 -17.08 25.99
N VAL A 288 2.46 -18.25 25.79
CA VAL A 288 1.91 -19.04 26.91
C VAL A 288 3.07 -19.82 27.53
N LEU A 289 3.27 -19.63 28.83
CA LEU A 289 4.32 -20.28 29.61
C LEU A 289 3.69 -21.37 30.48
N PRO A 290 3.66 -22.64 30.02
CA PRO A 290 3.26 -23.74 30.89
C PRO A 290 4.05 -23.70 32.21
N LYS A 291 3.37 -23.97 33.33
CA LYS A 291 3.97 -23.96 34.67
C LYS A 291 5.13 -24.96 34.86
N THR A 292 5.24 -25.93 33.95
CA THR A 292 6.26 -27.00 33.98
C THR A 292 7.22 -26.93 32.80
N GLY A 293 8.52 -27.09 33.07
CA GLY A 293 9.59 -27.21 32.06
C GLY A 293 10.61 -26.07 32.09
N ASN A 294 11.84 -26.34 31.63
CA ASN A 294 12.89 -25.33 31.47
C ASN A 294 12.64 -24.49 30.21
N GLN A 295 11.69 -23.56 30.29
CA GLN A 295 11.35 -22.70 29.17
C GLN A 295 12.30 -21.52 29.06
N GLN A 296 12.74 -21.27 27.84
CA GLN A 296 13.64 -20.18 27.50
C GLN A 296 12.90 -19.23 26.57
N LEU A 297 12.86 -17.95 26.94
CA LEU A 297 12.26 -16.91 26.09
C LEU A 297 13.34 -16.37 25.14
N PRO A 298 13.19 -16.49 23.81
CA PRO A 298 14.20 -16.01 22.87
C PRO A 298 14.16 -14.49 22.72
N LEU A 299 15.28 -13.85 23.01
CA LEU A 299 15.53 -12.42 22.84
C LEU A 299 16.54 -12.23 21.69
N THR A 300 16.13 -11.58 20.60
CA THR A 300 17.01 -11.26 19.48
C THR A 300 17.67 -9.90 19.69
N SER A 301 18.93 -9.77 19.30
CA SER A 301 19.69 -8.53 19.39
C SER A 301 20.67 -8.36 18.24
N VAL A 302 20.99 -7.10 17.93
CA VAL A 302 22.02 -6.70 16.97
C VAL A 302 22.88 -5.62 17.61
N ASN A 303 24.20 -5.73 17.50
CA ASN A 303 25.15 -4.70 17.96
C ASN A 303 24.96 -4.25 19.42
N LEU A 304 24.54 -5.16 20.30
CA LEU A 304 24.37 -4.94 21.74
C LEU A 304 25.10 -6.01 22.54
N ALA A 305 25.78 -5.60 23.61
CA ALA A 305 26.42 -6.52 24.55
C ALA A 305 25.54 -6.83 25.77
N GLU A 306 24.69 -5.88 26.18
CA GLU A 306 23.89 -5.99 27.40
C GLU A 306 22.50 -5.40 27.18
N ALA A 307 21.52 -5.98 27.87
CA ALA A 307 20.16 -5.49 27.96
C ALA A 307 19.77 -5.30 29.43
N GLN A 308 19.07 -4.20 29.73
CA GLN A 308 18.33 -4.07 30.98
C GLN A 308 16.99 -4.77 30.82
N LEU A 309 16.68 -5.64 31.76
CA LEU A 309 15.45 -6.41 31.80
C LEU A 309 14.61 -6.01 33.02
N ARG A 310 13.29 -5.94 32.84
CA ARG A 310 12.32 -5.80 33.92
C ARG A 310 11.20 -6.79 33.70
N VAL A 311 10.63 -7.31 34.79
CA VAL A 311 9.40 -8.09 34.72
C VAL A 311 8.31 -7.41 35.53
N LEU A 312 7.21 -7.12 34.84
CA LEU A 312 5.99 -6.61 35.44
C LEU A 312 5.00 -7.76 35.61
N ARG A 313 4.23 -7.75 36.68
CA ARG A 313 3.13 -8.68 36.91
C ARG A 313 1.83 -7.88 36.96
N ILE A 314 0.80 -8.37 36.26
CA ILE A 314 -0.53 -7.78 36.26
C ILE A 314 -1.48 -8.69 37.05
N ASN A 315 -2.27 -8.07 37.93
CA ASN A 315 -3.32 -8.76 38.66
C ASN A 315 -4.53 -9.04 37.74
N ASP A 316 -5.24 -10.15 37.99
CA ASP A 316 -6.42 -10.58 37.23
C ASP A 316 -7.46 -9.46 37.05
N ARG A 317 -7.69 -8.64 38.08
CA ARG A 317 -8.66 -7.54 38.06
C ARG A 317 -8.31 -6.41 37.11
N ASN A 318 -7.04 -6.28 36.76
CA ASN A 318 -6.52 -5.22 35.90
C ASN A 318 -6.22 -5.70 34.48
N LEU A 319 -6.46 -6.97 34.17
CA LEU A 319 -6.20 -7.53 32.84
C LEU A 319 -7.14 -6.99 31.76
N LEU A 320 -8.44 -6.91 32.06
CA LEU A 320 -9.42 -6.57 31.03
C LEU A 320 -9.18 -5.19 30.40
N PRO A 321 -8.82 -4.13 31.16
CA PRO A 321 -8.38 -2.86 30.58
C PRO A 321 -7.20 -2.98 29.62
N GLU A 322 -6.28 -3.93 29.80
CA GLU A 322 -5.15 -4.16 28.89
C GLU A 322 -5.59 -4.88 27.60
N ILE A 323 -6.54 -5.82 27.70
CA ILE A 323 -7.19 -6.47 26.54
C ILE A 323 -7.91 -5.44 25.69
N THR A 324 -8.79 -4.64 26.28
CA THR A 324 -9.64 -3.67 25.54
C THR A 324 -8.89 -2.51 24.89
N ARG A 325 -7.62 -2.30 25.26
CA ARG A 325 -6.69 -1.33 24.65
C ARG A 325 -5.76 -1.98 23.61
N ASP A 326 -5.98 -3.24 23.27
CA ASP A 326 -5.18 -4.02 22.33
C ASP A 326 -3.69 -4.11 22.72
N ARG A 327 -3.35 -3.94 24.00
CA ARG A 327 -1.95 -3.88 24.46
C ARG A 327 -1.24 -5.23 24.46
N ILE A 328 -2.00 -6.33 24.53
CA ILE A 328 -1.44 -7.69 24.54
C ILE A 328 -0.83 -8.04 23.17
N THR A 329 -1.34 -7.45 22.08
CA THR A 329 -0.89 -7.73 20.71
C THR A 329 0.13 -6.74 20.16
N HIS A 330 0.46 -5.68 20.92
CA HIS A 330 1.33 -4.59 20.48
C HIS A 330 2.55 -4.42 21.40
N LEU A 331 3.62 -3.82 20.86
CA LEU A 331 4.75 -3.39 21.66
C LEU A 331 4.35 -2.21 22.55
N LEU A 332 4.78 -2.25 23.81
CA LEU A 332 4.52 -1.18 24.77
C LEU A 332 5.62 -0.12 24.70
N ASP A 333 5.21 1.15 24.76
CA ASP A 333 6.13 2.28 24.94
C ASP A 333 6.37 2.58 26.43
N GLY A 334 7.25 3.54 26.71
CA GLY A 334 7.53 3.92 28.09
C GLY A 334 6.34 4.57 28.82
N TYR A 335 5.35 5.15 28.11
CA TYR A 335 4.12 5.63 28.73
C TYR A 335 3.22 4.48 29.19
N ASP A 336 3.02 3.49 28.34
CA ASP A 336 2.25 2.28 28.64
C ASP A 336 2.87 1.54 29.83
N LEU A 337 4.18 1.31 29.78
CA LEU A 337 4.91 0.63 30.84
C LEU A 337 4.83 1.36 32.17
N ASN A 338 5.03 2.68 32.17
CA ASN A 338 4.89 3.48 33.39
C ASN A 338 3.43 3.50 33.90
N ALA A 339 2.43 3.51 33.01
CA ALA A 339 1.04 3.41 33.40
C ALA A 339 0.72 2.04 34.04
N ILE A 340 1.27 0.96 33.49
CA ILE A 340 1.12 -0.38 34.03
C ILE A 340 1.77 -0.47 35.41
N THR A 341 3.05 -0.11 35.53
CA THR A 341 3.79 -0.15 36.80
C THR A 341 3.14 0.67 37.90
N LYS A 342 2.45 1.78 37.57
CA LYS A 342 1.82 2.65 38.57
C LYS A 342 0.37 2.29 38.90
N ASN A 343 -0.38 1.72 37.95
CA ASN A 343 -1.84 1.63 38.07
C ASN A 343 -2.40 0.21 37.92
N SER A 344 -1.83 -0.64 37.05
CA SER A 344 -2.42 -1.95 36.72
C SER A 344 -1.56 -3.16 37.12
N GLY A 345 -0.27 -2.97 37.43
CA GLY A 345 0.65 -4.03 37.79
C GLY A 345 1.70 -3.63 38.82
N GLU A 346 2.66 -4.53 39.04
CA GLU A 346 3.79 -4.39 39.95
C GLU A 346 5.08 -4.86 39.28
N GLN A 347 6.21 -4.19 39.52
CA GLN A 347 7.52 -4.69 39.10
C GLN A 347 7.97 -5.76 40.08
N VAL A 348 8.10 -7.01 39.60
CA VAL A 348 8.50 -8.16 40.42
C VAL A 348 9.97 -8.50 40.32
N TRP A 349 10.63 -8.05 39.25
CA TRP A 349 12.04 -8.32 39.02
C TRP A 349 12.67 -7.25 38.11
N GLU A 350 13.96 -6.98 38.34
CA GLU A 350 14.79 -6.14 37.48
C GLU A 350 16.24 -6.62 37.53
N GLY A 351 16.95 -6.55 36.41
CA GLY A 351 18.36 -6.91 36.32
C GLY A 351 18.96 -6.67 34.94
N THR A 352 20.28 -6.79 34.86
CA THR A 352 21.03 -6.67 33.61
C THR A 352 21.36 -8.07 33.08
N LEU A 353 21.15 -8.27 31.79
CA LEU A 353 21.48 -9.49 31.07
C LEU A 353 22.63 -9.24 30.11
N THR A 354 23.68 -10.04 30.22
CA THR A 354 24.69 -10.16 29.17
C THR A 354 24.11 -10.93 27.98
N LEU A 355 24.07 -10.29 26.82
CA LEU A 355 23.57 -10.88 25.59
C LEU A 355 24.61 -11.81 24.96
N ALA A 356 24.14 -12.79 24.19
CA ALA A 356 25.01 -13.63 23.38
C ALA A 356 25.83 -12.75 22.42
N SER A 357 27.12 -13.06 22.29
CA SER A 357 28.02 -12.33 21.40
C SER A 357 27.90 -12.83 19.96
N SER A 358 28.01 -11.92 19.01
CA SER A 358 28.10 -12.23 17.58
C SER A 358 29.02 -11.24 16.88
N GLU A 359 29.37 -11.55 15.63
CA GLU A 359 30.05 -10.58 14.77
C GLU A 359 29.19 -9.34 14.57
N ARG A 360 29.84 -8.20 14.36
CA ARG A 360 29.15 -6.92 14.18
C ARG A 360 28.18 -7.00 12.99
N ASN A 361 27.00 -6.40 13.16
CA ASN A 361 25.87 -6.39 12.23
C ASN A 361 25.14 -7.72 12.04
N GLN A 362 25.51 -8.77 12.78
CA GLN A 362 24.76 -10.02 12.81
C GLN A 362 23.67 -10.00 13.88
N GLU A 363 22.55 -10.64 13.58
CA GLU A 363 21.53 -10.92 14.58
C GLU A 363 21.91 -12.17 15.37
N VAL A 364 21.73 -12.11 16.69
CA VAL A 364 21.94 -13.23 17.59
C VAL A 364 20.76 -13.38 18.53
N THR A 365 20.44 -14.63 18.88
CA THR A 365 19.36 -14.94 19.83
C THR A 365 19.96 -15.36 21.17
N THR A 366 19.58 -14.66 22.23
CA THR A 366 19.88 -15.00 23.62
C THR A 366 18.68 -15.70 24.24
N ALA A 367 18.89 -16.86 24.85
CA ALA A 367 17.86 -17.60 25.56
C ALA A 367 17.70 -17.06 26.99
N LEU A 368 16.56 -16.46 27.32
CA LEU A 368 16.28 -15.98 28.68
C LEU A 368 15.75 -17.10 29.58
N PRO A 369 16.42 -17.44 30.68
CA PRO A 369 15.94 -18.46 31.61
C PRO A 369 14.85 -17.88 32.51
N VAL A 370 13.60 -17.86 32.04
CA VAL A 370 12.47 -17.24 32.76
C VAL A 370 12.26 -17.83 34.16
N SER A 371 12.50 -19.14 34.31
CA SER A 371 12.41 -19.85 35.59
C SER A 371 13.44 -19.37 36.62
N GLU A 372 14.61 -18.93 36.19
CA GLU A 372 15.66 -18.36 37.06
C GLU A 372 15.38 -16.89 37.39
N ILE A 373 14.65 -16.18 36.52
CA ILE A 373 14.27 -14.78 36.75
C ILE A 373 13.14 -14.69 37.78
N LEU A 374 12.08 -15.50 37.62
CA LEU A 374 10.84 -15.34 38.37
C LEU A 374 10.67 -16.22 39.61
N HIS A 375 11.67 -17.03 39.98
CA HIS A 375 11.74 -17.86 41.21
C HIS A 375 10.36 -18.22 41.82
N ASP A 376 9.77 -19.34 41.39
CA ASP A 376 8.40 -19.77 41.74
C ASP A 376 7.31 -18.77 41.30
N PRO A 377 7.13 -18.57 39.98
CA PRO A 377 6.16 -17.62 39.46
C PRO A 377 4.74 -18.01 39.89
N GLN A 378 4.06 -17.08 40.55
CA GLN A 378 2.65 -17.21 40.87
C GLN A 378 1.81 -17.24 39.59
N PRO A 379 0.66 -17.94 39.57
CA PRO A 379 -0.23 -17.87 38.44
C PRO A 379 -0.61 -16.43 38.07
N GLY A 380 -0.61 -16.15 36.77
CA GLY A 380 -1.03 -14.88 36.21
C GLY A 380 -0.19 -14.36 35.06
N ILE A 381 -0.31 -13.07 34.83
CA ILE A 381 0.16 -12.42 33.61
C ILE A 381 1.38 -11.59 33.92
N TYR A 382 2.42 -11.80 33.13
CA TYR A 382 3.69 -11.13 33.24
C TYR A 382 4.02 -10.43 31.93
N ILE A 383 4.79 -9.35 32.03
CA ILE A 383 5.37 -8.67 30.88
C ILE A 383 6.87 -8.64 31.11
N VAL A 384 7.61 -9.30 30.23
CA VAL A 384 9.07 -9.13 30.17
C VAL A 384 9.36 -7.94 29.29
N VAL A 385 10.10 -7.00 29.83
CA VAL A 385 10.51 -5.77 29.15
C VAL A 385 12.01 -5.82 29.00
N ALA A 386 12.50 -5.59 27.78
CA ALA A 386 13.91 -5.53 27.46
C ALA A 386 14.24 -4.21 26.75
N GLN A 387 15.31 -3.56 27.19
CA GLN A 387 15.86 -2.38 26.54
C GLN A 387 17.39 -2.47 26.48
N PRO A 388 18.06 -1.81 25.51
CA PRO A 388 19.50 -1.64 25.53
C PRO A 388 19.97 -1.03 26.86
N ALA A 389 21.02 -1.57 27.48
CA ALA A 389 21.54 -1.05 28.75
C ALA A 389 22.05 0.41 28.65
N SER A 390 22.40 0.86 27.45
CA SER A 390 22.84 2.23 27.18
C SER A 390 21.71 3.26 27.11
N LYS A 391 20.44 2.83 27.06
CA LYS A 391 19.29 3.72 26.95
C LYS A 391 18.76 4.12 28.32
N ASP A 392 18.28 5.37 28.40
CA ASP A 392 17.59 5.89 29.57
C ASP A 392 16.26 5.14 29.78
N PRO A 393 16.07 4.43 30.91
CA PRO A 393 14.82 3.74 31.23
C PRO A 393 13.62 4.67 31.43
N ASP A 394 13.84 5.97 31.62
CA ASP A 394 12.78 6.97 31.77
C ASP A 394 12.34 7.62 30.44
N ASN A 395 12.92 7.23 29.30
CA ASN A 395 12.48 7.73 28.00
C ASN A 395 11.11 7.14 27.63
N LYS A 396 10.07 7.99 27.69
CA LYS A 396 8.67 7.58 27.52
C LYS A 396 8.22 7.41 26.08
N TRP A 397 8.98 7.93 25.12
CA TRP A 397 8.54 8.04 23.72
C TRP A 397 8.98 6.87 22.83
N GLU A 398 9.84 6.00 23.35
CA GLU A 398 10.38 4.88 22.58
C GLU A 398 9.66 3.58 22.93
N SER A 399 9.25 2.83 21.91
CA SER A 399 8.78 1.46 22.06
C SER A 399 9.90 0.58 22.60
N GLN A 400 9.56 -0.28 23.56
CA GLN A 400 10.50 -1.23 24.15
C GLN A 400 10.20 -2.65 23.66
N ALA A 401 11.22 -3.52 23.67
CA ALA A 401 11.00 -4.93 23.39
C ALA A 401 10.18 -5.50 24.55
N THR A 402 8.96 -5.92 24.27
CA THR A 402 8.04 -6.43 25.29
C THR A 402 7.47 -7.77 24.88
N GLN A 403 7.31 -8.65 25.86
CA GLN A 403 6.73 -9.96 25.69
C GLN A 403 5.75 -10.23 26.81
N TRP A 404 4.49 -10.45 26.45
CA TRP A 404 3.48 -10.94 27.37
C TRP A 404 3.67 -12.43 27.62
N LEU A 405 3.65 -12.82 28.89
CA LEU A 405 3.71 -14.20 29.36
C LEU A 405 2.48 -14.52 30.19
N VAL A 406 1.92 -15.70 29.98
CA VAL A 406 0.84 -16.23 30.82
C VAL A 406 1.36 -17.45 31.56
N VAL A 407 1.43 -17.36 32.89
CA VAL A 407 1.82 -18.45 33.78
C VAL A 407 0.55 -19.09 34.33
N SER A 408 0.19 -20.25 33.80
CA SER A 408 -0.97 -21.03 34.25
C SER A 408 -0.83 -22.50 33.83
N ASP A 409 -1.50 -23.41 34.53
CA ASP A 409 -1.77 -24.77 34.06
C ASP A 409 -3.18 -24.91 33.45
N LEU A 410 -4.02 -23.87 33.46
CA LEU A 410 -5.36 -23.91 32.87
C LEU A 410 -5.29 -23.63 31.37
N GLY A 411 -5.55 -24.63 30.52
CA GLY A 411 -5.73 -24.47 29.09
C GLY A 411 -7.21 -24.26 28.75
N LEU A 412 -7.54 -23.12 28.14
CA LEU A 412 -8.90 -22.81 27.69
C LEU A 412 -9.06 -23.08 26.20
N PHE A 413 -10.19 -23.68 25.83
CA PHE A 413 -10.65 -23.77 24.46
C PHE A 413 -12.13 -23.41 24.42
N THR A 414 -12.54 -22.58 23.47
CA THR A 414 -13.93 -22.14 23.33
C THR A 414 -14.48 -22.36 21.94
N MET A 415 -15.75 -22.73 21.85
CA MET A 415 -16.52 -22.75 20.61
C MET A 415 -17.76 -21.89 20.77
N ARG A 416 -18.00 -20.98 19.83
CA ARG A 416 -19.22 -20.15 19.80
C ARG A 416 -20.20 -20.74 18.79
N GLY A 417 -21.42 -20.98 19.24
CA GLY A 417 -22.53 -21.46 18.41
C GLY A 417 -23.81 -20.67 18.65
N ASN A 418 -24.88 -21.05 17.95
CA ASN A 418 -26.21 -20.45 18.14
C ASN A 418 -26.78 -20.69 19.55
N ASP A 419 -26.30 -21.74 20.21
CA ASP A 419 -26.72 -22.20 21.53
C ASP A 419 -25.81 -21.72 22.67
N GLY A 420 -24.83 -20.85 22.39
CA GLY A 420 -24.02 -20.18 23.41
C GLY A 420 -22.51 -20.28 23.18
N LEU A 421 -21.77 -20.01 24.25
CA LEU A 421 -20.32 -20.19 24.31
C LEU A 421 -20.03 -21.46 25.09
N HIS A 422 -19.44 -22.43 24.39
CA HIS A 422 -18.97 -23.68 24.95
C HIS A 422 -17.53 -23.51 25.37
N VAL A 423 -17.20 -23.87 26.60
CA VAL A 423 -15.86 -23.73 27.17
C VAL A 423 -15.36 -25.08 27.64
N PHE A 424 -14.12 -25.40 27.29
CA PHE A 424 -13.42 -26.60 27.73
C PHE A 424 -12.14 -26.15 28.46
N VAL A 425 -11.91 -26.72 29.64
CA VAL A 425 -10.73 -26.45 30.45
C VAL A 425 -9.96 -27.75 30.67
N ARG A 426 -8.68 -27.74 30.32
CA ARG A 426 -7.77 -28.88 30.49
C ARG A 426 -6.46 -28.41 31.12
N SER A 427 -5.75 -29.31 31.79
CA SER A 427 -4.41 -29.02 32.28
C SER A 427 -3.42 -28.90 31.12
N LEU A 428 -2.58 -27.86 31.10
CA LEU A 428 -1.53 -27.68 30.10
C LEU A 428 -0.38 -28.67 30.30
N SER A 429 -0.12 -29.10 31.53
CA SER A 429 0.95 -30.04 31.88
C SER A 429 0.61 -31.50 31.54
N ASN A 430 -0.66 -31.91 31.63
CA ASN A 430 -1.04 -33.33 31.45
C ASN A 430 -2.25 -33.58 30.51
N ALA A 431 -2.85 -32.53 29.94
CA ALA A 431 -3.99 -32.56 29.03
C ALA A 431 -5.30 -33.15 29.59
N GLN A 432 -5.38 -33.45 30.90
CA GLN A 432 -6.60 -33.95 31.53
C GLN A 432 -7.66 -32.87 31.68
N PRO A 433 -8.96 -33.21 31.56
CA PRO A 433 -10.04 -32.26 31.82
C PRO A 433 -10.02 -31.79 33.28
N LEU A 434 -10.33 -30.52 33.51
CA LEU A 434 -10.34 -29.92 34.83
C LEU A 434 -11.75 -29.54 35.27
N ALA A 435 -12.27 -30.28 36.25
CA ALA A 435 -13.57 -30.04 36.87
C ALA A 435 -13.49 -28.98 37.98
N GLY A 436 -14.61 -28.28 38.24
CA GLY A 436 -14.69 -27.31 39.33
C GLY A 436 -13.99 -25.97 39.04
N VAL A 437 -13.58 -25.73 37.80
CA VAL A 437 -12.99 -24.44 37.38
C VAL A 437 -14.12 -23.43 37.21
N THR A 438 -14.02 -22.30 37.90
CA THR A 438 -15.00 -21.21 37.79
C THR A 438 -14.66 -20.35 36.59
N LEU A 439 -15.60 -20.25 35.66
CA LEU A 439 -15.52 -19.43 34.46
C LEU A 439 -16.36 -18.18 34.64
N ARG A 440 -15.81 -17.02 34.30
CA ARG A 440 -16.50 -15.73 34.35
C ARG A 440 -16.36 -15.02 33.02
N LEU A 441 -17.49 -14.59 32.46
CA LEU A 441 -17.54 -13.83 31.22
C LEU A 441 -17.64 -12.34 31.56
N TYR A 442 -16.74 -11.53 31.00
CA TYR A 442 -16.70 -10.08 31.21
C TYR A 442 -16.99 -9.32 29.92
N ALA A 443 -17.73 -8.22 30.05
CA ALA A 443 -17.97 -7.25 28.98
C ALA A 443 -16.84 -6.22 28.87
N ARG A 444 -16.73 -5.51 27.74
CA ARG A 444 -15.73 -4.46 27.48
C ARG A 444 -15.63 -3.42 28.60
N ASN A 445 -16.73 -3.10 29.29
CA ASN A 445 -16.77 -2.15 30.40
C ASN A 445 -16.40 -2.74 31.78
N ASN A 446 -15.85 -3.96 31.83
CA ASN A 446 -15.51 -4.70 33.05
C ASN A 446 -16.69 -5.17 33.90
N GLY A 447 -17.91 -5.15 33.34
CA GLY A 447 -19.07 -5.78 33.96
C GLY A 447 -19.06 -7.30 33.78
N GLU A 448 -19.28 -8.06 34.85
CA GLU A 448 -19.50 -9.51 34.77
C GLU A 448 -20.85 -9.78 34.08
N LEU A 449 -20.83 -10.53 32.99
CA LEU A 449 -22.02 -10.94 32.23
C LEU A 449 -22.62 -12.23 32.78
N GLY A 450 -21.78 -13.13 33.29
CA GLY A 450 -22.22 -14.37 33.94
C GLY A 450 -21.05 -15.26 34.35
N ALA A 451 -21.36 -16.26 35.17
CA ALA A 451 -20.41 -17.24 35.67
C ALA A 451 -20.97 -18.66 35.58
N VAL A 452 -20.09 -19.63 35.35
CA VAL A 452 -20.41 -21.06 35.30
C VAL A 452 -19.22 -21.89 35.80
N THR A 453 -19.45 -23.11 36.28
CA THR A 453 -18.38 -24.00 36.73
C THR A 453 -18.27 -25.20 35.80
N THR A 454 -17.06 -25.65 35.52
CA THR A 454 -16.83 -26.84 34.68
C THR A 454 -17.26 -28.13 35.35
N ASP A 455 -17.84 -29.03 34.57
CA ASP A 455 -18.22 -30.39 34.97
C ASP A 455 -17.02 -31.36 35.03
N ALA A 456 -17.29 -32.65 35.26
CA ALA A 456 -16.27 -33.71 35.33
C ALA A 456 -15.46 -33.88 34.04
N GLN A 457 -15.98 -33.40 32.91
CA GLN A 457 -15.36 -33.43 31.59
C GLN A 457 -14.59 -32.12 31.30
N GLY A 458 -14.51 -31.21 32.27
CA GLY A 458 -13.90 -29.89 32.10
C GLY A 458 -14.73 -28.98 31.20
N TYR A 459 -16.00 -29.28 31.00
CA TYR A 459 -16.90 -28.56 30.09
C TYR A 459 -17.83 -27.63 30.86
N ALA A 460 -18.15 -26.49 30.25
CA ALA A 460 -19.20 -25.60 30.69
C ALA A 460 -19.84 -24.86 29.51
N ARG A 461 -21.07 -24.39 29.70
CA ARG A 461 -21.81 -23.60 28.72
C ARG A 461 -22.27 -22.28 29.31
N LEU A 462 -21.99 -21.18 28.61
CA LEU A 462 -22.56 -19.85 28.86
C LEU A 462 -23.69 -19.61 27.85
N ASP A 463 -24.86 -19.20 28.35
CA ASP A 463 -26.05 -19.04 27.52
C ASP A 463 -25.89 -17.95 26.42
N PRO A 464 -26.51 -18.13 25.25
CA PRO A 464 -26.33 -17.22 24.11
C PRO A 464 -26.83 -15.81 24.38
N GLY A 465 -27.72 -15.62 25.37
CA GLY A 465 -28.15 -14.29 25.83
C GLY A 465 -27.02 -13.42 26.35
N LEU A 466 -25.99 -14.03 26.94
CA LEU A 466 -24.84 -13.33 27.48
C LEU A 466 -23.93 -12.78 26.37
N LEU A 467 -24.00 -13.34 25.17
CA LEU A 467 -23.16 -12.98 24.02
C LEU A 467 -23.74 -11.89 23.12
N ARG A 468 -24.95 -11.39 23.44
CA ARG A 468 -25.72 -10.45 22.62
C ARG A 468 -25.52 -8.97 22.99
N GLY A 469 -24.70 -8.68 24.00
CA GLY A 469 -24.40 -7.30 24.39
C GLY A 469 -23.61 -6.56 23.32
N ASP A 470 -23.76 -5.24 23.27
CA ASP A 470 -23.10 -4.31 22.36
C ASP A 470 -22.39 -3.16 23.12
N GLY A 471 -21.49 -2.45 22.43
CA GLY A 471 -20.74 -1.33 23.00
C GLY A 471 -20.02 -1.72 24.29
N GLY A 472 -20.27 -0.99 25.38
CA GLY A 472 -19.68 -1.32 26.68
C GLY A 472 -20.08 -2.69 27.24
N ARG A 473 -21.22 -3.25 26.82
CA ARG A 473 -21.72 -4.57 27.25
C ARG A 473 -21.29 -5.72 26.34
N GLU A 474 -20.55 -5.45 25.27
CA GLU A 474 -20.02 -6.48 24.38
C GLU A 474 -19.09 -7.44 25.14
N PRO A 475 -19.23 -8.77 25.00
CA PRO A 475 -18.33 -9.73 25.62
C PRO A 475 -16.88 -9.53 25.14
N ALA A 476 -15.94 -9.46 26.07
CA ALA A 476 -14.54 -9.13 25.77
C ALA A 476 -13.55 -10.17 26.29
N ALA A 477 -13.79 -10.77 27.46
CA ALA A 477 -12.88 -11.77 28.00
C ALA A 477 -13.63 -12.87 28.74
N LEU A 478 -13.09 -14.08 28.66
CA LEU A 478 -13.43 -15.21 29.51
C LEU A 478 -12.28 -15.44 30.48
N MET A 479 -12.54 -15.44 31.78
CA MET A 479 -11.55 -15.77 32.81
C MET A 479 -11.89 -17.10 33.47
N ALA A 480 -10.89 -17.93 33.72
CA ALA A 480 -10.97 -19.21 34.41
C ALA A 480 -10.19 -19.15 35.71
N PHE A 481 -10.78 -19.66 36.80
CA PHE A 481 -10.18 -19.69 38.14
C PHE A 481 -10.33 -21.09 38.75
N GLY A 482 -9.23 -21.67 39.25
CA GLY A 482 -9.25 -22.99 39.89
C GLY A 482 -7.97 -23.31 40.64
N GLN A 483 -8.08 -23.85 41.86
CA GLN A 483 -6.95 -24.29 42.70
C GLN A 483 -5.84 -23.23 42.91
N GLY A 484 -6.20 -21.94 42.98
CA GLY A 484 -5.24 -20.83 43.11
C GLY A 484 -4.56 -20.43 41.79
N ASP A 485 -4.94 -21.06 40.69
CA ASP A 485 -4.55 -20.72 39.32
C ASP A 485 -5.64 -19.88 38.62
N TYR A 486 -5.23 -19.07 37.65
CA TYR A 486 -6.16 -18.42 36.73
C TYR A 486 -5.55 -18.27 35.33
N ASN A 487 -6.43 -18.25 34.33
CA ASN A 487 -6.08 -17.93 32.95
C ASN A 487 -7.26 -17.22 32.28
N PHE A 488 -7.05 -16.68 31.09
CA PHE A 488 -8.05 -15.94 30.33
C PHE A 488 -8.01 -16.29 28.85
N LEU A 489 -9.09 -15.91 28.16
CA LEU A 489 -9.16 -15.87 26.71
C LEU A 489 -9.72 -14.52 26.28
N ASP A 490 -9.01 -13.83 25.40
CA ASP A 490 -9.49 -12.63 24.72
C ASP A 490 -10.51 -13.04 23.65
N LEU A 491 -11.76 -12.60 23.83
CA LEU A 491 -12.87 -12.90 22.91
C LEU A 491 -13.05 -11.83 21.83
N THR A 492 -12.23 -10.77 21.85
CA THR A 492 -12.27 -9.68 20.86
C THR A 492 -11.44 -9.99 19.61
N GLN A 493 -10.52 -10.96 19.70
CA GLN A 493 -9.72 -11.41 18.57
C GLN A 493 -10.56 -12.20 17.55
N PRO A 494 -10.15 -12.23 16.27
CA PRO A 494 -10.74 -13.12 15.28
C PRO A 494 -10.71 -14.59 15.73
N ALA A 495 -11.76 -15.33 15.37
CA ALA A 495 -11.78 -16.77 15.58
C ALA A 495 -10.70 -17.47 14.74
N PHE A 496 -10.32 -18.69 15.15
CA PHE A 496 -9.38 -19.51 14.39
C PHE A 496 -9.91 -19.78 12.97
N ASP A 497 -9.09 -19.51 11.97
CA ASP A 497 -9.47 -19.76 10.57
C ASP A 497 -9.47 -21.27 10.29
N LEU A 498 -10.61 -21.76 9.78
CA LEU A 498 -10.81 -23.15 9.41
C LEU A 498 -11.01 -23.32 7.89
N SER A 499 -10.74 -22.28 7.10
CA SER A 499 -10.88 -22.30 5.63
C SER A 499 -10.08 -23.44 4.99
N ASP A 500 -8.93 -23.80 5.57
CA ASP A 500 -8.08 -24.93 5.17
C ASP A 500 -8.63 -26.31 5.60
N ARG A 501 -9.68 -26.36 6.43
CA ARG A 501 -10.28 -27.59 6.99
C ARG A 501 -11.57 -28.02 6.29
N GLY A 502 -11.89 -27.44 5.13
CA GLY A 502 -13.05 -27.84 4.34
C GLY A 502 -14.38 -27.55 5.05
N VAL A 503 -14.46 -26.44 5.79
CA VAL A 503 -15.67 -25.97 6.48
C VAL A 503 -16.68 -25.30 5.54
N GLU A 504 -16.44 -25.36 4.23
CA GLU A 504 -17.38 -24.88 3.22
C GLU A 504 -18.69 -25.69 3.34
N GLY A 505 -19.78 -24.97 3.64
CA GLY A 505 -21.10 -25.55 3.67
C GLY A 505 -21.56 -25.99 2.28
N ARG A 506 -22.80 -26.49 2.19
CA ARG A 506 -23.42 -26.74 0.88
C ARG A 506 -23.42 -25.43 0.07
N ALA A 507 -22.92 -25.49 -1.17
CA ALA A 507 -23.09 -24.41 -2.13
C ALA A 507 -24.57 -24.04 -2.22
N ALA A 508 -24.88 -22.74 -2.10
CA ALA A 508 -26.24 -22.26 -2.27
C ALA A 508 -26.74 -22.65 -3.68
N PRO A 509 -27.96 -23.21 -3.80
CA PRO A 509 -28.52 -23.64 -5.08
C PRO A 509 -28.83 -22.48 -6.03
#